data_AF-A0A8S3XJI7-F1
#
_entry.id   AF-A0A8S3XJI7-F1
#
_cell.length_a   1.000
_cell.length_b   1.000
_cell.length_c   1.000
_cell.angle_alpha   90.00
_cell.angle_beta   90.00
_cell.angle_gamma   90.00
#
_symmetry.space_group_name_H-M   'P 1'
#
loop_
_entity.id
_entity.type
_entity.pdbx_description
1 polymer ?
#
loop_
_entity_poly.entity_id
_entity_poly.type
_entity_poly.pdbx_seq_one_letter_code
_entity_poly.pdbx_strand_id
1 'polypeptide(L)'
;MPDLLISVYCVLCLAHFILFLLELQIVYTVLIVHAALQWVNREIAGLCTSADTNHISTFLSPWKLREKFCDYRHSYMSILKLARQKNRNEGPMLLLIFFHTCLLLVISGRHFIYYMNIPVDTPFRTLMVYGQIVLFVSHIFKLFIIIDPCHRTQQEVEETKKILGHLMTNSTCHSFVIELKMFCRQLLHQSPLYSPLNICPLERPLLTTVIVFVMTILVSIAEMSDEME
;
A
#
# COMPACT_ATOMS: atom_id res chain seq x y z
N MET A 1 28.79 19.15 -28.22
CA MET A 1 27.58 19.50 -27.45
C MET A 1 26.45 18.48 -27.55
N PRO A 2 26.12 17.84 -28.70
CA PRO A 2 25.04 16.83 -28.74
C PRO A 2 25.35 15.59 -27.90
N ASP A 3 26.63 15.17 -27.80
CA ASP A 3 27.02 13.97 -27.04
C ASP A 3 26.77 14.10 -25.53
N LEU A 4 26.94 15.31 -24.97
CA LEU A 4 26.65 15.57 -23.56
C LEU A 4 25.14 15.49 -23.28
N LEU A 5 24.32 16.01 -24.20
CA LEU A 5 22.87 16.03 -24.05
C LEU A 5 22.27 14.62 -24.17
N ILE A 6 22.81 13.80 -25.08
CA ILE A 6 22.45 12.38 -25.20
C ILE A 6 22.85 11.62 -23.93
N SER A 7 24.06 11.85 -23.41
CA SER A 7 24.53 11.21 -22.18
C SER A 7 23.62 11.53 -20.98
N VAL A 8 23.27 12.81 -20.78
CA VAL A 8 22.37 13.23 -19.69
C VAL A 8 20.98 12.61 -19.84
N TYR A 9 20.42 12.58 -21.05
CA TYR A 9 19.12 11.97 -21.30
C TYR A 9 19.13 10.46 -21.00
N CYS A 10 20.18 9.75 -21.43
CA CYS A 10 20.34 8.32 -21.14
C CYS A 10 20.40 8.05 -19.63
N VAL A 11 21.11 8.88 -18.86
CA VAL A 11 21.18 8.75 -17.39
C VAL A 11 19.81 8.98 -16.74
N LEU A 12 19.04 9.97 -17.20
CA LEU A 12 17.69 10.24 -16.71
C LEU A 12 16.72 9.10 -17.03
N CYS A 13 16.76 8.57 -18.25
CA CYS A 13 15.95 7.41 -18.64
C CYS A 13 16.30 6.17 -17.80
N LEU A 14 17.59 5.91 -17.59
CA LEU A 14 18.05 4.81 -16.74
C LEU A 14 17.54 4.98 -15.31
N ALA A 15 17.67 6.18 -14.73
CA ALA A 15 17.20 6.47 -13.38
C ALA A 15 15.67 6.27 -13.25
N HIS A 16 14.90 6.74 -14.23
CA HIS A 16 13.45 6.54 -14.25
C HIS A 16 13.06 5.06 -14.36
N PHE A 17 13.78 4.30 -15.19
CA PHE A 17 13.56 2.86 -15.32
C PHE A 17 13.88 2.11 -14.02
N ILE A 18 14.99 2.46 -13.34
CA ILE A 18 15.34 1.88 -12.04
C ILE A 18 14.26 2.17 -10.99
N LEU A 19 13.77 3.41 -10.93
CA LEU A 19 12.68 3.79 -10.01
C LEU A 19 11.40 3.01 -10.30
N PHE A 20 11.06 2.82 -11.58
CA PHE A 20 9.90 2.02 -11.98
C PHE A 20 10.03 0.54 -11.59
N LEU A 21 11.20 -0.07 -11.78
CA LEU A 21 11.44 -1.45 -11.35
C LEU A 21 11.31 -1.59 -9.83
N LEU A 22 11.77 -0.58 -9.10
CA LEU A 22 11.71 -0.56 -7.66
C LEU A 22 10.28 -0.39 -7.14
N GLU A 23 9.49 0.48 -7.77
CA GLU A 23 8.03 0.60 -7.55
C GLU A 23 7.35 -0.77 -7.71
N LEU A 24 7.61 -1.46 -8.83
CA LEU A 24 7.05 -2.79 -9.10
C LEU A 24 7.47 -3.82 -8.05
N GLN A 25 8.75 -3.84 -7.65
CA GLN A 25 9.25 -4.77 -6.65
C GLN A 25 8.55 -4.58 -5.30
N ILE A 26 8.34 -3.33 -4.88
CA ILE A 26 7.64 -3.00 -3.64
C ILE A 26 6.19 -3.47 -3.74
N VAL A 27 5.47 -3.09 -4.79
CA VAL A 27 4.07 -3.45 -5.00
C VAL A 27 3.90 -4.97 -4.99
N TYR A 28 4.76 -5.69 -5.72
CA TYR A 28 4.76 -7.14 -5.75
C TYR A 28 4.99 -7.76 -4.37
N THR A 29 5.94 -7.22 -3.60
CA THR A 29 6.21 -7.68 -2.24
C THR A 29 5.01 -7.50 -1.32
N VAL A 30 4.36 -6.33 -1.37
CA VAL A 30 3.17 -6.04 -0.56
C VAL A 30 2.01 -6.95 -0.97
N LEU A 31 1.82 -7.20 -2.27
CA LEU A 31 0.78 -8.11 -2.77
C LEU A 31 0.99 -9.55 -2.32
N ILE A 32 2.23 -10.05 -2.32
CA ILE A 32 2.54 -11.39 -1.79
C ILE A 32 2.21 -11.46 -0.30
N VAL A 33 2.63 -10.46 0.48
CA VAL A 33 2.33 -10.41 1.93
C VAL A 33 0.83 -10.38 2.16
N HIS A 34 0.09 -9.56 1.40
CA HIS A 34 -1.36 -9.49 1.47
C HIS A 34 -2.01 -10.84 1.16
N ALA A 35 -1.63 -11.50 0.06
CA ALA A 35 -2.16 -12.80 -0.34
C ALA A 35 -1.86 -13.88 0.72
N ALA A 36 -0.66 -13.86 1.31
CA ALA A 36 -0.27 -14.80 2.36
C ALA A 36 -1.08 -14.58 3.64
N LEU A 37 -1.27 -13.32 4.07
CA LEU A 37 -2.09 -12.99 5.22
C LEU A 37 -3.56 -13.37 5.00
N GLN A 38 -4.09 -13.07 3.81
CA GLN A 38 -5.45 -13.42 3.43
C GLN A 38 -5.67 -14.94 3.42
N TRP A 39 -4.69 -15.71 2.92
CA TRP A 39 -4.74 -17.17 2.95
C TRP A 39 -4.80 -17.68 4.40
N VAL A 40 -3.92 -17.22 5.30
CA VAL A 40 -3.94 -17.62 6.71
C VAL A 40 -5.25 -17.20 7.40
N ASN A 41 -5.77 -16.00 7.10
CA ASN A 41 -7.04 -15.52 7.63
C ASN A 41 -8.21 -16.44 7.24
N ARG A 42 -8.25 -16.90 5.98
CA ARG A 42 -9.28 -17.84 5.51
C ARG A 42 -9.17 -19.20 6.21
N GLU A 43 -7.96 -19.70 6.39
CA GLU A 43 -7.72 -20.98 7.09
C GLU A 43 -8.15 -20.90 8.56
N ILE A 44 -7.80 -19.81 9.27
CA ILE A 44 -8.25 -19.56 10.64
C ILE A 44 -9.78 -19.47 10.68
N ALA A 45 -10.41 -18.69 9.80
CA ALA A 45 -11.87 -18.58 9.74
C ALA A 45 -12.56 -19.93 9.41
N GLY A 46 -11.96 -20.75 8.56
CA GLY A 46 -12.44 -22.09 8.21
C GLY A 46 -12.40 -23.07 9.38
N LEU A 47 -11.30 -23.06 10.15
CA LEU A 47 -11.22 -23.84 11.40
C LEU A 47 -12.29 -23.42 12.41
N CYS A 48 -12.63 -22.14 12.42
CA CYS A 48 -13.55 -21.54 13.36
C CYS A 48 -15.01 -21.85 13.06
N THR A 49 -15.41 -21.68 11.80
CA THR A 49 -16.76 -22.08 11.35
C THR A 49 -17.01 -23.57 11.56
N SER A 50 -15.98 -24.40 11.33
CA SER A 50 -16.03 -25.84 11.57
C SER A 50 -16.18 -26.20 13.05
N ALA A 51 -15.66 -25.36 13.97
CA ALA A 51 -15.76 -25.55 15.42
C ALA A 51 -17.13 -25.11 15.99
N ASP A 52 -17.76 -24.08 15.42
CA ASP A 52 -19.06 -23.56 15.85
C ASP A 52 -20.26 -24.35 15.26
N THR A 53 -20.18 -24.79 14.00
CA THR A 53 -21.32 -25.47 13.31
C THR A 53 -21.49 -26.93 13.69
N ASN A 54 -20.45 -27.56 14.22
CA ASN A 54 -20.51 -28.92 14.71
C ASN A 54 -20.48 -28.86 16.24
N HIS A 55 -21.46 -29.47 16.90
CA HIS A 55 -21.28 -30.02 18.24
C HIS A 55 -20.17 -31.10 18.18
N ILE A 56 -18.89 -30.71 18.08
CA ILE A 56 -17.73 -31.62 17.94
C ILE A 56 -17.41 -32.21 19.32
N SER A 57 -18.13 -33.28 19.64
CA SER A 57 -17.60 -34.36 20.46
C SER A 57 -16.98 -35.49 19.62
N THR A 58 -17.00 -35.42 18.27
CA THR A 58 -16.78 -36.65 17.47
C THR A 58 -15.76 -36.64 16.33
N PHE A 59 -15.21 -35.51 15.84
CA PHE A 59 -14.31 -35.60 14.65
C PHE A 59 -12.91 -34.99 14.75
N LEU A 60 -12.67 -34.01 15.62
CA LEU A 60 -11.32 -33.52 15.89
C LEU A 60 -11.11 -33.41 17.40
N SER A 61 -10.11 -34.12 17.91
CA SER A 61 -9.74 -33.98 19.30
C SER A 61 -9.28 -32.53 19.57
N PRO A 62 -9.64 -31.93 20.73
CA PRO A 62 -9.32 -30.54 21.05
C PRO A 62 -7.83 -30.18 20.91
N TRP A 63 -6.96 -31.17 21.12
CA TRP A 63 -5.52 -31.03 20.96
C TRP A 63 -5.07 -30.90 19.50
N LYS A 64 -5.73 -31.58 18.54
CA LYS A 64 -5.41 -31.44 17.09
C LYS A 64 -5.82 -30.08 16.55
N LEU A 65 -6.95 -29.54 17.00
CA LEU A 65 -7.39 -28.19 16.63
C LEU A 65 -6.40 -27.14 17.14
N ARG A 66 -5.95 -27.30 18.39
CA ARG A 66 -4.96 -26.44 19.01
C ARG A 66 -3.62 -26.47 18.28
N GLU A 67 -3.14 -27.66 17.91
CA GLU A 67 -1.88 -27.82 17.16
C GLU A 67 -1.93 -27.09 15.81
N LYS A 68 -2.99 -27.30 15.02
CA LYS A 68 -3.18 -26.56 13.76
C LYS A 68 -3.26 -25.05 13.95
N PHE A 69 -3.97 -24.59 14.98
CA PHE A 69 -4.05 -23.17 15.29
C PHE A 69 -2.68 -22.58 15.68
N CYS A 70 -1.87 -23.31 16.45
CA CYS A 70 -0.49 -22.93 16.76
C CYS A 70 0.36 -22.77 15.50
N ASP A 71 0.24 -23.69 14.55
CA ASP A 71 0.98 -23.66 13.29
C ASP A 71 0.59 -22.44 12.45
N TYR A 72 -0.72 -22.18 12.30
CA TYR A 72 -1.20 -21.00 11.58
C TYR A 72 -0.79 -19.70 12.27
N ARG A 73 -0.87 -19.61 13.60
CA ARG A 73 -0.39 -18.46 14.37
C ARG A 73 1.10 -18.23 14.12
N HIS A 74 1.91 -19.30 14.15
CA HIS A 74 3.35 -19.20 13.93
C HIS A 74 3.66 -18.72 12.51
N SER A 75 2.99 -19.27 11.51
CA SER A 75 3.10 -18.84 10.11
C SER A 75 2.73 -17.35 9.95
N TYR A 76 1.58 -16.95 10.48
CA TYR A 76 1.10 -15.57 10.47
C TYR A 76 2.11 -14.60 11.12
N MET A 77 2.61 -14.93 12.31
CA MET A 77 3.62 -14.14 13.01
C MET A 77 4.95 -14.06 12.25
N SER A 78 5.35 -15.11 11.56
CA SER A 78 6.55 -15.13 10.71
C SER A 78 6.38 -14.18 9.51
N ILE A 79 5.24 -14.27 8.82
CA ILE A 79 4.90 -13.39 7.69
C ILE A 79 4.89 -11.92 8.14
N LEU A 80 4.27 -11.63 9.28
CA LEU A 80 4.23 -10.27 9.83
C LEU A 80 5.62 -9.73 10.19
N LYS A 81 6.47 -10.56 10.80
CA LYS A 81 7.86 -10.18 11.11
C LYS A 81 8.65 -9.90 9.83
N LEU A 82 8.51 -10.75 8.81
CA LEU A 82 9.18 -10.58 7.52
C LEU A 82 8.72 -9.28 6.84
N ALA A 83 7.41 -9.06 6.76
CA ALA A 83 6.81 -7.86 6.17
C ALA A 83 7.28 -6.59 6.89
N ARG A 84 7.33 -6.62 8.23
CA ARG A 84 7.82 -5.50 9.05
C ARG A 84 9.32 -5.25 8.87
N GLN A 85 10.14 -6.30 8.85
CA GLN A 85 11.58 -6.15 8.62
C GLN A 85 11.85 -5.55 7.23
N LYS A 86 11.12 -6.03 6.22
CA LYS A 86 11.18 -5.50 4.86
C LYS A 86 10.74 -4.03 4.83
N ASN A 87 9.59 -3.69 5.42
CA ASN A 87 9.11 -2.32 5.54
C ASN A 87 10.06 -1.41 6.35
N ARG A 88 10.79 -1.92 7.33
CA ARG A 88 11.78 -1.11 8.08
C ARG A 88 13.00 -0.77 7.22
N ASN A 89 13.45 -1.72 6.41
CA ASN A 89 14.61 -1.54 5.56
C ASN A 89 14.29 -0.71 4.30
N GLU A 90 13.10 -0.92 3.72
CA GLU A 90 12.66 -0.28 2.47
C GLU A 90 11.71 0.90 2.72
N GLY A 91 11.33 1.17 3.97
CA GLY A 91 10.42 2.26 4.33
C GLY A 91 10.89 3.64 3.90
N PRO A 92 12.17 4.02 4.12
CA PRO A 92 12.71 5.29 3.60
C PRO A 92 12.64 5.37 2.07
N MET A 93 12.85 4.25 1.41
CA MET A 93 12.80 4.15 -0.05
C MET A 93 11.36 4.28 -0.58
N LEU A 94 10.39 3.66 0.10
CA LEU A 94 8.96 3.83 -0.15
C LEU A 94 8.54 5.30 0.03
N LEU A 95 9.01 5.98 1.08
CA LEU A 95 8.77 7.41 1.27
C LEU A 95 9.39 8.24 0.16
N LEU A 96 10.64 7.95 -0.23
CA LEU A 96 11.31 8.65 -1.31
C LEU A 96 10.53 8.52 -2.63
N ILE A 97 10.08 7.31 -2.97
CA ILE A 97 9.25 7.04 -4.16
C ILE A 97 7.92 7.78 -4.06
N PHE A 98 7.27 7.77 -2.90
CA PHE A 98 6.02 8.48 -2.67
C PHE A 98 6.19 9.99 -2.89
N PHE A 99 7.19 10.62 -2.25
CA PHE A 99 7.49 12.03 -2.44
C PHE A 99 7.87 12.35 -3.89
N HIS A 100 8.67 11.49 -4.52
CA HIS A 100 9.02 11.61 -5.93
C HIS A 100 7.78 11.60 -6.83
N THR A 101 6.84 10.68 -6.57
CA THR A 101 5.56 10.60 -7.30
C THR A 101 4.71 11.85 -7.09
N CYS A 102 4.62 12.36 -5.86
CA CYS A 102 3.90 13.61 -5.56
C CYS A 102 4.52 14.81 -6.29
N LEU A 103 5.86 14.91 -6.32
CA LEU A 103 6.57 15.96 -7.05
C LEU A 103 6.32 15.87 -8.56
N LEU A 104 6.37 14.66 -9.14
CA LEU A 104 6.04 14.45 -10.55
C LEU A 104 4.60 14.84 -10.88
N LEU A 105 3.65 14.62 -9.96
CA LEU A 105 2.27 15.03 -10.14
C LEU A 105 2.12 16.56 -10.22
N VAL A 106 2.78 17.30 -9.32
CA VAL A 106 2.82 18.78 -9.36
C VAL A 106 3.51 19.29 -10.62
N ILE A 107 4.67 18.71 -10.98
CA ILE A 107 5.43 19.09 -12.16
C ILE A 107 4.61 18.86 -13.43
N SER A 108 3.96 17.70 -13.56
CA SER A 108 3.13 17.37 -14.71
C SER A 108 1.92 18.29 -14.82
N GLY A 109 1.23 18.57 -13.70
CA GLY A 109 0.11 19.52 -13.68
C GLY A 109 0.54 20.94 -14.07
N ARG A 110 1.71 21.41 -13.61
CA ARG A 110 2.27 22.71 -14.02
C ARG A 110 2.56 22.75 -15.52
N HIS A 111 3.17 21.70 -16.08
CA HIS A 111 3.43 21.64 -17.52
C HIS A 111 2.13 21.61 -18.32
N PHE A 112 1.11 20.92 -17.84
CA PHE A 112 -0.21 20.93 -18.46
C PHE A 112 -0.78 22.36 -18.56
N ILE A 113 -0.77 23.12 -17.46
CA ILE A 113 -1.20 24.54 -17.45
C ILE A 113 -0.35 25.37 -18.42
N TYR A 114 0.97 25.22 -18.37
CA TYR A 114 1.88 25.95 -19.25
C TYR A 114 1.58 25.72 -20.74
N TYR A 115 1.38 24.47 -21.17
CA TYR A 115 1.08 24.16 -22.58
C TYR A 115 -0.33 24.61 -23.01
N MET A 116 -1.28 24.70 -22.08
CA MET A 116 -2.61 25.24 -22.34
C MET A 116 -2.59 26.75 -22.61
N ASN A 117 -1.73 27.50 -21.91
CA ASN A 117 -1.62 28.96 -22.03
C ASN A 117 -0.77 29.42 -23.23
N ILE A 118 -0.20 28.51 -24.03
CA ILE A 118 0.53 28.90 -25.23
C ILE A 118 -0.47 29.36 -26.31
N PRO A 119 -0.39 30.63 -26.78
CA PRO A 119 -1.42 31.25 -27.63
C PRO A 119 -1.47 30.67 -29.05
N VAL A 120 -0.45 29.91 -29.47
CA VAL A 120 -0.36 29.37 -30.83
C VAL A 120 -0.99 27.98 -30.90
N ASP A 121 -2.08 27.87 -31.67
CA ASP A 121 -2.76 26.61 -31.93
C ASP A 121 -2.00 25.79 -32.99
N THR A 122 -1.08 24.94 -32.53
CA THR A 122 -0.31 24.03 -33.38
C THR A 122 -0.70 22.59 -33.09
N PRO A 123 -0.67 21.68 -34.07
CA PRO A 123 -0.85 20.24 -33.82
C PRO A 123 0.17 19.70 -32.81
N PHE A 124 1.33 20.34 -32.72
CA PHE A 124 2.35 20.07 -31.71
C PHE A 124 1.87 20.40 -30.29
N ARG A 125 1.17 21.52 -30.07
CA ARG A 125 0.54 21.88 -28.78
C ARG A 125 -0.45 20.81 -28.36
N THR A 126 -1.37 20.44 -29.25
CA THR A 126 -2.38 19.41 -28.99
C THR A 126 -1.73 18.10 -28.55
N LEU A 127 -0.69 17.64 -29.27
CA LEU A 127 0.06 16.45 -28.90
C LEU A 127 0.72 16.55 -27.51
N MET A 128 1.33 17.70 -27.19
CA MET A 128 1.96 17.92 -25.89
C MET A 128 0.95 17.93 -24.74
N VAL A 129 -0.21 18.57 -24.94
CA VAL A 129 -1.30 18.59 -23.94
C VAL A 129 -1.81 17.17 -23.67
N TYR A 130 -2.09 16.39 -24.72
CA TYR A 130 -2.48 14.99 -24.55
C TYR A 130 -1.41 14.17 -23.84
N GLY A 131 -0.13 14.37 -24.19
CA GLY A 131 1.00 13.75 -23.50
C GLY A 131 1.00 14.05 -22.00
N GLN A 132 0.79 15.32 -21.62
CA GLN A 132 0.74 15.72 -20.21
C GLN A 132 -0.47 15.12 -19.47
N ILE A 133 -1.64 15.04 -20.10
CA ILE A 133 -2.81 14.38 -19.49
C ILE A 133 -2.50 12.90 -19.21
N VAL A 134 -1.93 12.19 -20.17
CA VAL A 134 -1.55 10.78 -20.01
C VAL A 134 -0.52 10.61 -18.90
N LEU A 135 0.50 11.48 -18.84
CA LEU A 135 1.50 11.46 -17.78
C LEU A 135 0.88 11.74 -16.40
N PHE A 136 0.04 12.76 -16.29
CA PHE A 136 -0.64 13.13 -15.05
C PHE A 136 -1.50 11.98 -14.52
N VAL A 137 -2.33 11.40 -15.39
CA VAL A 137 -3.17 10.24 -15.07
C VAL A 137 -2.31 9.04 -14.67
N SER A 138 -1.19 8.80 -15.37
CA SER A 138 -0.24 7.74 -15.01
C SER A 138 0.35 7.94 -13.61
N HIS A 139 0.74 9.16 -13.24
CA HIS A 139 1.23 9.48 -11.90
C HIS A 139 0.17 9.27 -10.81
N ILE A 140 -1.09 9.60 -11.08
CA ILE A 140 -2.21 9.26 -10.19
C ILE A 140 -2.32 7.75 -10.01
N PHE A 141 -2.35 6.99 -11.11
CA PHE A 141 -2.43 5.52 -11.04
C PHE A 141 -1.27 4.90 -10.26
N LYS A 142 -0.04 5.41 -10.42
CA LYS A 142 1.12 4.98 -9.62
C LYS A 142 0.88 5.18 -8.13
N LEU A 143 0.34 6.34 -7.74
CA LEU A 143 0.03 6.65 -6.35
C LEU A 143 -1.01 5.66 -5.77
N PHE A 144 -2.06 5.33 -6.53
CA PHE A 144 -3.03 4.30 -6.17
C PHE A 144 -2.39 2.92 -6.01
N ILE A 145 -1.56 2.50 -6.96
CA ILE A 145 -0.89 1.19 -6.96
C ILE A 145 0.02 1.03 -5.75
N ILE A 146 0.64 2.11 -5.26
CA ILE A 146 1.48 2.09 -4.06
C ILE A 146 0.63 2.03 -2.77
N ILE A 147 -0.41 2.85 -2.68
CA ILE A 147 -1.19 3.01 -1.44
C ILE A 147 -2.20 1.87 -1.23
N ASP A 148 -2.91 1.43 -2.28
CA ASP A 148 -4.00 0.45 -2.15
C ASP A 148 -3.55 -0.90 -1.55
N PRO A 149 -2.43 -1.54 -1.95
CA PRO A 149 -2.02 -2.82 -1.36
C PRO A 149 -1.56 -2.65 0.11
N CYS A 150 -0.99 -1.50 0.46
CA CYS A 150 -0.63 -1.16 1.84
C CYS A 150 -1.89 -1.08 2.71
N HIS A 151 -2.91 -0.35 2.22
CA HIS A 151 -4.19 -0.21 2.89
C HIS A 151 -4.93 -1.55 3.03
N ARG A 152 -5.01 -2.36 1.96
CA ARG A 152 -5.63 -3.70 2.02
C ARG A 152 -4.95 -4.61 3.03
N THR A 153 -3.62 -4.54 3.14
CA THR A 153 -2.89 -5.35 4.12
C THR A 153 -3.21 -4.93 5.56
N GLN A 154 -3.33 -3.62 5.81
CA GLN A 154 -3.77 -3.13 7.12
C GLN A 154 -5.21 -3.54 7.43
N GLN A 155 -6.09 -3.47 6.43
CA GLN A 155 -7.48 -3.91 6.56
C GLN A 155 -7.57 -5.40 6.90
N GLU A 156 -6.81 -6.26 6.22
CA GLU A 156 -6.76 -7.70 6.52
C GLU A 156 -6.33 -7.98 7.96
N VAL A 157 -5.35 -7.25 8.48
CA VAL A 157 -4.90 -7.40 9.88
C VAL A 157 -5.99 -6.97 10.86
N GLU A 158 -6.77 -5.94 10.53
CA GLU A 158 -7.91 -5.51 11.34
C GLU A 158 -9.06 -6.54 11.29
N GLU A 159 -9.34 -7.11 10.12
CA GLU A 159 -10.29 -8.23 10.00
C GLU A 159 -9.85 -9.45 10.81
N THR A 160 -8.55 -9.78 10.84
CA THR A 160 -8.01 -10.83 11.72
C THR A 160 -8.34 -10.56 13.18
N LYS A 161 -8.21 -9.31 13.65
CA LYS A 161 -8.54 -8.94 15.03
C LYS A 161 -10.03 -9.13 15.32
N LYS A 162 -10.92 -8.81 14.38
CA LYS A 162 -12.36 -9.01 14.54
C LYS A 162 -12.72 -10.49 14.62
N ILE A 163 -12.15 -11.32 13.73
CA ILE A 163 -12.32 -12.77 13.74
C ILE A 163 -11.89 -13.33 15.11
N LEU A 164 -10.70 -12.94 15.58
CA LEU A 164 -10.21 -13.33 16.90
C LEU A 164 -11.08 -12.83 18.05
N GLY A 165 -11.63 -11.62 17.95
CA GLY A 165 -12.54 -11.06 18.95
C GLY A 165 -13.80 -11.91 19.09
N HIS A 166 -14.45 -12.24 17.98
CA HIS A 166 -15.62 -13.14 17.97
C HIS A 166 -15.32 -14.53 18.53
N LEU A 167 -14.12 -15.03 18.27
CA LEU A 167 -13.69 -16.34 18.77
C LEU A 167 -13.44 -16.34 20.27
N MET A 168 -12.89 -15.25 20.81
CA MET A 168 -12.74 -15.09 22.26
C MET A 168 -14.09 -15.09 22.97
N THR A 169 -15.15 -14.59 22.35
CA THR A 169 -16.49 -14.54 22.96
C THR A 169 -17.24 -15.87 22.83
N ASN A 170 -17.03 -16.64 21.76
CA ASN A 170 -17.80 -17.87 21.49
C ASN A 170 -17.13 -19.14 22.03
N SER A 171 -15.81 -19.15 22.25
CA SER A 171 -15.11 -20.34 22.70
C SER A 171 -15.36 -20.66 24.17
N THR A 172 -15.87 -21.86 24.44
CA THR A 172 -16.04 -22.42 25.80
C THR A 172 -14.78 -23.10 26.34
N CYS A 173 -13.78 -23.36 25.48
CA CYS A 173 -12.54 -24.07 25.87
C CYS A 173 -11.50 -23.12 26.48
N HIS A 174 -11.24 -23.24 27.79
CA HIS A 174 -10.33 -22.35 28.52
C HIS A 174 -8.89 -22.33 27.96
N SER A 175 -8.34 -23.47 27.54
CA SER A 175 -6.98 -23.54 26.97
C SER A 175 -6.88 -22.84 25.61
N PHE A 176 -7.91 -22.95 24.77
CA PHE A 176 -8.00 -22.27 23.48
C PHE A 176 -8.16 -20.75 23.65
N VAL A 177 -8.94 -20.30 24.63
CA VAL A 177 -9.11 -18.87 24.95
C VAL A 177 -7.80 -18.22 25.39
N ILE A 178 -6.96 -18.92 26.17
CA ILE A 178 -5.63 -18.41 26.57
C ILE A 178 -4.76 -18.19 25.32
N GLU A 179 -4.74 -19.18 24.43
CA GLU A 179 -3.96 -19.14 23.20
C GLU A 179 -4.40 -18.00 22.27
N LEU A 180 -5.72 -17.78 22.17
CA LEU A 180 -6.30 -16.67 21.44
C LEU A 180 -5.94 -15.32 22.06
N LYS A 181 -6.01 -15.20 23.39
CA LYS A 181 -5.59 -13.98 24.10
C LYS A 181 -4.13 -13.65 23.84
N MET A 182 -3.25 -14.65 23.83
CA MET A 182 -1.85 -14.45 23.49
C MET A 182 -1.69 -13.96 22.04
N PHE A 183 -2.46 -14.53 21.10
CA PHE A 183 -2.42 -14.11 19.70
C PHE A 183 -2.96 -12.69 19.50
N CYS A 184 -4.11 -12.34 20.12
CA CYS A 184 -4.64 -10.97 20.12
C CYS A 184 -3.64 -9.97 20.68
N ARG A 185 -2.98 -10.29 21.79
CA ARG A 185 -1.98 -9.42 22.41
C ARG A 185 -0.77 -9.22 21.49
N GLN A 186 -0.33 -10.26 20.79
CA GLN A 186 0.74 -10.18 19.80
C GLN A 186 0.33 -9.31 18.61
N LEU A 187 -0.88 -9.49 18.06
CA LEU A 187 -1.45 -8.66 16.99
C LEU A 187 -1.54 -7.18 17.38
N LEU A 188 -2.02 -6.88 18.59
CA LEU A 188 -2.14 -5.51 19.12
C LEU A 188 -0.78 -4.83 19.27
N HIS A 189 0.26 -5.57 19.69
CA HIS A 189 1.63 -5.04 19.74
C HIS A 189 2.30 -4.93 18.36
N GLN A 190 1.70 -5.52 17.32
CA GLN A 190 2.32 -5.65 16.00
C GLN A 190 1.70 -4.77 14.88
N SER A 191 0.72 -3.91 15.15
CA SER A 191 0.29 -2.89 14.18
C SER A 191 1.21 -1.66 14.19
N PRO A 192 1.48 -0.94 13.06
CA PRO A 192 1.01 -1.11 11.67
C PRO A 192 2.12 -1.59 10.70
N LEU A 193 1.77 -2.46 9.75
CA LEU A 193 2.73 -3.14 8.84
C LEU A 193 3.41 -2.24 7.80
N TYR A 194 2.77 -1.15 7.41
CA TYR A 194 3.23 -0.25 6.36
C TYR A 194 3.04 1.22 6.76
N SER A 195 3.68 1.59 7.87
CA SER A 195 3.94 3.00 8.21
C SER A 195 5.43 3.24 8.07
N PRO A 196 5.92 3.63 6.88
CA PRO A 196 7.34 3.85 6.68
C PRO A 196 7.82 4.93 7.65
N LEU A 197 8.89 4.61 8.39
CA LEU A 197 9.44 5.42 9.48
C LEU A 197 8.45 5.78 10.61
N ASN A 198 7.27 5.14 10.68
CA ASN A 198 6.16 5.54 11.55
C ASN A 198 5.66 6.98 11.32
N ILE A 199 6.02 7.62 10.20
CA ILE A 199 5.70 9.03 9.94
C ILE A 199 4.27 9.17 9.43
N CYS A 200 3.86 8.29 8.51
CA CYS A 200 2.53 8.35 7.91
C CYS A 200 2.02 6.94 7.58
N PRO A 201 0.86 6.52 8.11
CA PRO A 201 0.23 5.29 7.63
C PRO A 201 -0.23 5.50 6.19
N LEU A 202 0.21 4.62 5.27
CA LEU A 202 -0.25 4.66 3.87
C LEU A 202 -1.69 4.14 3.79
N GLU A 203 -2.63 5.00 4.14
CA GLU A 203 -4.07 4.75 4.07
C GLU A 203 -4.73 5.60 2.98
N ARG A 204 -5.94 5.22 2.58
CA ARG A 204 -6.74 5.98 1.59
C ARG A 204 -6.93 7.48 1.93
N PRO A 205 -7.05 7.91 3.21
CA PRO A 205 -7.11 9.34 3.55
C PRO A 205 -5.85 10.11 3.16
N LEU A 206 -4.68 9.47 3.15
CA LEU A 206 -3.44 10.08 2.69
C LEU A 206 -3.54 10.42 1.20
N LEU A 207 -4.09 9.51 0.40
CA LEU A 207 -4.31 9.74 -1.03
C LEU A 207 -5.21 10.95 -1.27
N THR A 208 -6.35 11.03 -0.56
CA THR A 208 -7.25 12.18 -0.65
C THR A 208 -6.53 13.47 -0.28
N THR A 209 -5.74 13.46 0.80
CA THR A 209 -4.97 14.62 1.25
C THR A 209 -3.97 15.07 0.20
N VAL A 210 -3.22 14.14 -0.41
CA VAL A 210 -2.27 14.45 -1.47
C VAL A 210 -2.96 15.02 -2.70
N ILE A 211 -4.06 14.41 -3.15
CA ILE A 211 -4.81 14.91 -4.31
C ILE A 211 -5.30 16.32 -4.06
N VAL A 212 -5.92 16.58 -2.90
CA VAL A 212 -6.40 17.92 -2.52
C VAL A 212 -5.24 18.91 -2.48
N PHE A 213 -4.14 18.56 -1.83
CA PHE A 213 -2.97 19.43 -1.72
C PHE A 213 -2.36 19.78 -3.09
N VAL A 214 -2.22 18.79 -3.98
CA VAL A 214 -1.72 19.00 -5.33
C VAL A 214 -2.69 19.86 -6.14
N MET A 215 -3.99 19.62 -6.04
CA MET A 215 -5.00 20.46 -6.69
C MET A 215 -4.92 21.91 -6.21
N THR A 216 -4.81 22.15 -4.89
CA THR A 216 -4.63 23.50 -4.33
C THR A 216 -3.40 24.18 -4.90
N ILE A 217 -2.25 23.49 -4.94
CA ILE A 217 -1.01 24.04 -5.52
C ILE A 217 -1.22 24.40 -7.00
N LEU A 218 -1.84 23.52 -7.77
CA LEU A 218 -2.05 23.74 -9.20
C LEU A 218 -2.99 24.92 -9.46
N VAL A 219 -4.06 25.06 -8.68
CA VAL A 219 -4.97 26.21 -8.74
C VAL A 219 -4.21 27.49 -8.43
N SER A 220 -3.44 27.54 -7.34
CA SER A 220 -2.65 28.74 -7.01
C SER A 220 -1.62 29.09 -8.09
N ILE A 221 -1.00 28.10 -8.73
CA ILE A 221 -0.09 28.33 -9.86
C ILE A 221 -0.84 28.90 -11.08
N ALA A 222 -2.04 28.41 -11.36
CA ALA A 222 -2.86 28.92 -12.45
C ALA A 222 -3.28 30.37 -12.20
N GLU A 223 -3.80 30.67 -11.01
CA GLU A 223 -4.20 32.03 -10.60
C GLU A 223 -3.03 33.02 -10.72
N MET A 224 -1.85 32.66 -10.20
CA MET A 224 -0.65 33.50 -10.33
C MET A 224 -0.19 33.67 -11.78
N SER A 225 -0.44 32.70 -12.65
CA SER A 225 -0.11 32.80 -14.07
C SER A 225 -1.01 33.78 -14.79
N ASP A 226 -2.29 33.82 -14.43
CA ASP A 226 -3.28 34.73 -15.02
C ASP A 226 -3.06 36.19 -14.55
N GLU A 227 -2.55 36.40 -13.33
CA GLU A 227 -2.21 37.75 -12.81
C GLU A 227 -0.97 38.38 -13.47
N MET A 228 -0.15 37.60 -14.19
CA MET A 228 1.09 38.05 -14.82
C MET A 228 0.95 38.40 -16.32
N GLU A 229 -0.19 38.11 -16.95
CA GLU A 229 -0.57 38.59 -18.29
C GLU A 229 -1.29 39.95 -18.27
#